data_AF-A0A1H8LH16-F1
#
_entry.id   AF-A0A1H8LH16-F1
#
_cell.length_a   1.000
_cell.length_b   1.000
_cell.length_c   1.000
_cell.angle_alpha   90.00
_cell.angle_beta   90.00
_cell.angle_gamma   90.00
#
_symmetry.space_group_name_H-M   'P 1'
#
loop_
_entity.id
_entity.type
_entity.pdbx_description
1 polymer ?
#
loop_
_entity_poly.entity_id
_entity_poly.type
_entity_poly.pdbx_seq_one_letter_code
_entity_poly.pdbx_strand_id
1 'polypeptide(L)'
;MTKGDYKSIVNYTYPKAVQMAGGKEKMTAMISAAMQQMKAAGISFESITVGTPGKFYKAGKETHCLLPETIIMTSTKGRMAMHSNLLAVSGDGGKSWSFLDMNNSTADKVQQLIPNFNPALKIPPATTEPLQ
;
A
#
# COMPACT_ATOMS: atom_id res chain seq x y z
N MET A 1 17.50 0.49 -6.63
CA MET A 1 16.50 1.28 -7.40
C MET A 1 15.43 0.34 -7.91
N THR A 2 14.26 0.31 -7.27
CA THR A 2 13.07 -0.35 -7.82
C THR A 2 12.68 0.38 -9.11
N LYS A 3 12.89 -0.26 -10.26
CA LYS A 3 12.40 0.26 -11.54
C LYS A 3 10.89 0.46 -11.39
N GLY A 4 10.38 1.66 -11.70
CA GLY A 4 8.96 2.05 -11.57
C GLY A 4 8.04 1.24 -12.48
N ASP A 5 7.94 -0.06 -12.25
CA ASP A 5 7.04 -0.98 -12.93
C ASP A 5 5.64 -0.85 -12.33
N TYR A 6 5.00 0.27 -12.66
CA TYR A 6 3.65 0.59 -12.19
C TYR A 6 2.62 -0.40 -12.71
N LYS A 7 2.87 -1.06 -13.85
CA LYS A 7 2.00 -2.11 -14.37
C LYS A 7 1.97 -3.32 -13.44
N SER A 8 3.14 -3.75 -12.96
CA SER A 8 3.23 -4.82 -11.97
C SER A 8 2.54 -4.43 -10.66
N ILE A 9 2.73 -3.19 -10.17
CA ILE A 9 2.03 -2.69 -8.97
C ILE A 9 0.51 -2.80 -9.14
N VAL A 10 -0.03 -2.37 -10.29
CA VAL A 10 -1.47 -2.43 -10.56
C VAL A 10 -2.00 -3.86 -10.65
N ASN A 11 -1.20 -4.81 -11.14
CA ASN A 11 -1.59 -6.22 -11.20
C ASN A 11 -1.73 -6.85 -9.81
N TYR A 12 -0.97 -6.37 -8.82
CA TYR A 12 -1.07 -6.81 -7.44
C TYR A 12 -1.92 -5.88 -6.57
N THR A 13 -2.51 -4.82 -7.12
CA THR A 13 -3.42 -3.94 -6.37
C THR A 13 -4.79 -4.60 -6.20
N TYR A 14 -5.41 -4.44 -5.04
CA TYR A 14 -6.74 -5.00 -4.78
C TYR A 14 -7.76 -4.62 -5.87
N PRO A 15 -8.48 -5.60 -6.48
CA PRO A 15 -9.28 -5.35 -7.68
C PRO A 15 -10.31 -4.23 -7.55
N LYS A 16 -10.95 -4.10 -6.38
CA LYS A 16 -11.94 -3.04 -6.17
C LYS A 16 -11.32 -1.64 -6.19
N ALA A 17 -10.09 -1.48 -5.71
CA ALA A 17 -9.39 -0.19 -5.81
C ALA A 17 -9.06 0.15 -7.25
N VAL A 18 -8.62 -0.83 -8.04
CA VAL A 18 -8.39 -0.64 -9.49
C VAL A 18 -9.69 -0.28 -10.22
N GLN A 19 -10.80 -0.93 -9.87
CA GLN A 19 -12.12 -0.61 -10.42
C GLN A 19 -12.56 0.81 -10.06
N MET A 20 -12.41 1.22 -8.80
CA MET A 20 -12.75 2.58 -8.34
C MET A 20 -11.87 3.66 -8.99
N ALA A 21 -10.62 3.35 -9.30
CA ALA A 21 -9.75 4.22 -10.09
C ALA A 21 -10.14 4.30 -11.58
N GLY A 22 -11.11 3.49 -12.02
CA GLY A 22 -11.59 3.45 -13.41
C GLY A 22 -10.77 2.54 -14.31
N GLY A 23 -10.15 1.50 -13.75
CA GLY A 23 -9.43 0.45 -14.48
C GLY A 23 -7.90 0.55 -14.39
N LYS A 24 -7.22 -0.49 -14.91
CA LYS A 24 -5.76 -0.63 -14.80
C LYS A 24 -5.00 0.53 -15.42
N GLU A 25 -5.44 1.01 -16.58
CA GLU A 25 -4.78 2.11 -17.30
C GLU A 25 -4.84 3.42 -16.51
N LYS A 26 -6.03 3.79 -16.02
CA LYS A 26 -6.21 4.98 -15.20
C LYS A 26 -5.43 4.89 -13.90
N MET A 27 -5.46 3.74 -13.22
CA MET A 27 -4.66 3.52 -12.00
C MET A 27 -3.16 3.67 -12.28
N THR A 28 -2.67 3.09 -13.38
CA THR A 28 -1.25 3.20 -13.79
C THR A 28 -0.87 4.65 -14.05
N ALA A 29 -1.73 5.40 -14.75
CA ALA A 29 -1.52 6.82 -15.02
C ALA A 29 -1.51 7.66 -13.73
N MET A 30 -2.42 7.39 -12.79
CA MET A 30 -2.46 8.06 -11.48
C MET A 30 -1.19 7.81 -10.68
N ILE A 31 -0.72 6.56 -10.60
CA ILE A 31 0.53 6.22 -9.91
C ILE A 31 1.70 6.93 -10.56
N SER A 32 1.79 6.89 -11.90
CA SER A 32 2.86 7.57 -12.64
C SER A 32 2.88 9.07 -12.38
N ALA A 33 1.72 9.73 -12.40
CA ALA A 33 1.60 11.15 -12.12
C ALA A 33 1.98 11.49 -10.67
N ALA A 34 1.55 10.70 -9.69
CA ALA A 34 1.93 10.89 -8.29
C ALA A 34 3.45 10.78 -8.08
N MET A 35 4.09 9.79 -8.71
CA MET A 35 5.54 9.62 -8.66
C MET A 35 6.29 10.77 -9.33
N GLN A 36 5.78 11.29 -10.45
CA GLN A 36 6.34 12.48 -11.10
C GLN A 36 6.22 13.72 -10.22
N GLN A 37 5.08 13.90 -9.54
CA GLN A 37 4.87 15.01 -8.61
C GLN A 37 5.83 14.93 -7.41
N MET A 38 6.02 13.74 -6.83
CA MET A 38 7.00 13.55 -5.75
C MET A 38 8.42 13.90 -6.21
N LYS A 39 8.82 13.42 -7.40
CA LYS A 39 10.12 13.76 -7.98
C LYS A 39 10.28 15.27 -8.21
N ALA A 40 9.25 15.94 -8.72
CA ALA A 40 9.26 17.39 -8.93
C ALA A 40 9.35 18.17 -7.61
N ALA A 41 8.79 17.64 -6.52
CA ALA A 41 8.94 18.18 -5.17
C ALA A 41 10.32 17.86 -4.53
N GLY A 42 11.24 17.25 -5.27
CA GLY A 42 12.56 16.86 -4.78
C GLY A 42 12.53 15.66 -3.82
N ILE A 43 11.44 14.88 -3.81
CA ILE A 43 11.31 13.67 -3.00
C ILE A 43 11.75 12.47 -3.84
N SER A 44 12.60 11.62 -3.27
CA SER A 44 12.98 10.36 -3.89
C SER A 44 12.94 9.20 -2.89
N PHE A 45 12.64 8.00 -3.39
CA PHE A 45 12.62 6.78 -2.61
C PHE A 45 14.00 6.14 -2.64
N GLU A 46 14.63 6.04 -1.47
CA GLU A 46 15.92 5.39 -1.31
C GLU A 46 15.75 3.87 -1.20
N SER A 47 14.84 3.43 -0.34
CA SER A 47 14.51 2.02 -0.16
C SER A 47 13.07 1.82 0.31
N ILE A 48 12.53 0.64 0.01
CA ILE A 48 11.24 0.16 0.50
C ILE A 48 11.50 -1.27 0.97
N THR A 49 11.20 -1.56 2.23
CA THR A 49 11.34 -2.87 2.83
C THR A 49 9.99 -3.33 3.38
N VAL A 50 9.60 -4.55 3.02
CA VAL A 50 8.39 -5.20 3.52
C VAL A 50 8.81 -6.24 4.57
N GLY A 51 8.17 -6.19 5.73
CA GLY A 51 8.39 -7.10 6.83
C GLY A 51 7.65 -8.42 6.66
N THR A 52 7.63 -9.21 7.73
CA THR A 52 6.93 -10.50 7.77
C THR A 52 5.41 -10.31 7.90
N PRO A 53 4.58 -11.20 7.32
CA PRO A 53 3.14 -11.18 7.54
C PRO A 53 2.79 -11.26 9.03
N GLY A 54 1.88 -10.39 9.45
CA GLY A 54 1.25 -10.48 10.76
C GLY A 54 0.22 -11.61 10.84
N LYS A 55 -0.62 -11.56 11.86
CA LYS A 55 -1.72 -12.51 12.04
C LYS A 55 -2.66 -12.51 10.82
N PHE A 56 -3.08 -13.70 10.41
CA PHE A 56 -4.12 -13.88 9.40
C PHE A 56 -5.51 -13.82 10.02
N TYR A 57 -6.41 -13.10 9.35
CA TYR A 57 -7.79 -12.91 9.76
C TYR A 57 -8.72 -13.39 8.65
N LYS A 58 -9.79 -14.09 9.04
CA LYS A 58 -10.87 -14.45 8.13
C LYS A 58 -11.84 -13.28 7.98
N ALA A 59 -12.18 -12.93 6.75
CA ALA A 59 -13.04 -11.80 6.39
C ALA A 59 -14.04 -12.26 5.31
N GLY A 60 -15.15 -12.85 5.75
CA GLY A 60 -16.07 -13.55 4.85
C GLY A 60 -15.38 -14.74 4.15
N LYS A 61 -15.22 -14.64 2.82
CA LYS A 61 -14.50 -15.63 1.99
C LYS A 61 -13.02 -15.30 1.79
N GLU A 62 -12.59 -14.11 2.21
CA GLU A 62 -11.21 -13.65 2.06
C GLU A 62 -10.38 -13.93 3.32
N THR A 63 -9.07 -13.99 3.13
CA THR A 63 -8.05 -13.97 4.18
C THR A 63 -7.29 -12.66 4.10
N HIS A 64 -7.20 -11.95 5.22
CA HIS A 64 -6.50 -10.67 5.33
C HIS A 64 -5.33 -10.78 6.29
N CYS A 65 -4.23 -10.06 6.02
CA CYS A 65 -3.18 -9.81 7.00
C CYS A 65 -2.50 -8.46 6.73
N LEU A 66 -1.80 -7.94 7.73
CA LEU A 66 -0.96 -6.76 7.58
C LEU A 66 0.47 -7.18 7.31
N LEU A 67 1.09 -6.52 6.34
CA LEU A 67 2.51 -6.57 6.07
C LEU A 67 3.10 -5.22 6.47
N PRO A 68 3.93 -5.16 7.52
CA PRO A 68 4.64 -3.93 7.87
C PRO A 68 5.50 -3.48 6.70
N GLU A 69 5.50 -2.19 6.43
CA GLU A 69 6.34 -1.57 5.40
C GLU A 69 7.17 -0.48 6.03
N THR A 70 8.43 -0.35 5.60
CA THR A 70 9.30 0.77 5.94
C THR A 70 9.84 1.37 4.66
N ILE A 71 9.61 2.67 4.49
CA ILE A 71 9.99 3.43 3.31
C ILE A 71 11.00 4.49 3.73
N ILE A 72 12.19 4.44 3.15
CA ILE A 72 13.19 5.49 3.33
C ILE A 72 13.09 6.46 2.16
N MET A 73 12.77 7.71 2.48
CA MET A 73 12.63 8.81 1.53
C MET A 73 13.70 9.86 1.79
N THR A 74 14.16 10.50 0.72
CA THR A 74 15.04 11.66 0.78
C THR A 74 14.33 12.87 0.18
N SER A 75 14.57 14.03 0.76
CA SER A 75 14.08 15.31 0.27
C SER A 75 15.14 16.40 0.46
N THR A 76 14.85 17.61 -0.01
CA THR A 76 15.69 18.79 0.27
C THR A 76 15.82 19.12 1.76
N LYS A 77 14.93 18.59 2.61
CA LYS A 77 14.94 18.79 4.07
C LYS A 77 15.67 17.69 4.84
N GLY A 78 16.23 16.69 4.15
CA GLY A 78 16.90 15.54 4.76
C GLY A 78 16.20 14.20 4.47
N ARG A 79 16.62 13.18 5.21
CA ARG A 79 16.14 11.79 5.09
C ARG A 79 15.04 11.53 6.12
N MET A 80 14.04 10.74 5.72
CA MET A 80 12.90 10.37 6.55
C MET A 80 12.62 8.88 6.39
N ALA A 81 12.36 8.19 7.50
CA ALA A 81 11.71 6.88 7.48
C ALA A 81 10.21 7.07 7.64
N MET A 82 9.43 6.31 6.88
CA MET A 82 7.99 6.16 7.07
C MET A 82 7.70 4.69 7.35
N HIS A 83 6.98 4.42 8.44
CA HIS A 83 6.52 3.09 8.79
C HIS A 83 5.02 3.01 8.62
N SER A 84 4.58 1.98 7.92
CA SER A 84 3.17 1.77 7.60
C SER A 84 2.88 0.28 7.41
N ASN A 85 1.74 -0.02 6.78
CA ASN A 85 1.36 -1.39 6.48
C ASN A 85 0.78 -1.47 5.07
N LEU A 86 1.00 -2.59 4.40
CA LEU A 86 0.16 -3.06 3.32
C LEU A 86 -0.90 -3.99 3.89
N LEU A 87 -2.15 -3.81 3.45
CA LEU A 87 -3.19 -4.80 3.71
C LEU A 87 -3.17 -5.83 2.57
N ALA A 88 -2.76 -7.04 2.90
CA ALA A 88 -2.76 -8.17 1.99
C ALA A 88 -4.11 -8.88 2.05
N VAL A 89 -4.67 -9.18 0.87
CA VAL A 89 -5.98 -9.82 0.69
C VAL A 89 -5.85 -10.99 -0.27
N SER A 90 -6.34 -12.16 0.15
CA SER A 90 -6.45 -13.36 -0.68
C SER A 90 -7.88 -13.90 -0.66
N GLY A 91 -8.43 -14.18 -1.85
CA GLY A 91 -9.76 -14.79 -2.01
C GLY A 91 -9.74 -16.29 -2.27
N ASP A 92 -8.55 -16.91 -2.38
CA ASP A 92 -8.36 -18.29 -2.85
C ASP A 92 -7.58 -19.17 -1.86
N GLY A 93 -7.58 -18.77 -0.59
CA GLY A 93 -6.89 -19.50 0.48
C GLY A 93 -5.38 -19.29 0.48
N GLY A 94 -4.90 -18.15 -0.03
CA GLY A 94 -3.49 -17.76 -0.01
C GLY A 94 -2.69 -18.18 -1.23
N LYS A 95 -3.33 -18.66 -2.30
CA LYS A 95 -2.64 -19.02 -3.57
C LYS A 95 -2.25 -17.77 -4.35
N SER A 96 -3.10 -16.75 -4.31
CA SER A 96 -2.81 -15.42 -4.84
C SER A 96 -3.14 -14.34 -3.82
N TRP A 97 -2.39 -13.23 -3.93
CA TRP A 97 -2.50 -12.09 -3.02
C TRP A 97 -2.58 -10.80 -3.82
N SER A 98 -3.37 -9.88 -3.29
CA SER A 98 -3.45 -8.50 -3.71
C SER A 98 -3.29 -7.58 -2.51
N PHE A 99 -2.90 -6.34 -2.75
CA PHE A 99 -2.45 -5.43 -1.71
C PHE A 99 -3.14 -4.08 -1.82
N LEU A 100 -3.36 -3.47 -0.67
CA LEU A 100 -3.75 -2.08 -0.52
C LEU A 100 -2.71 -1.36 0.31
N ASP A 101 -2.27 -0.21 -0.18
CA ASP A 101 -1.41 0.68 0.57
C ASP A 101 -2.22 1.42 1.65
N MET A 102 -1.79 1.30 2.91
CA MET A 102 -2.45 1.93 4.06
C MET A 102 -1.83 3.27 4.46
N ASN A 103 -0.76 3.74 3.79
CA ASN A 103 -0.05 5.00 4.06
C ASN A 103 -0.98 6.22 4.19
N ASN A 104 -2.08 6.27 3.41
CA ASN A 104 -3.05 7.37 3.40
C ASN A 104 -4.52 6.90 3.53
N SER A 105 -4.71 5.69 4.03
CA SER A 105 -6.03 5.07 4.11
C SER A 105 -6.70 5.41 5.44
N THR A 106 -7.90 5.99 5.38
CA THR A 106 -8.77 6.18 6.55
C THR A 106 -9.61 4.92 6.77
N ALA A 107 -10.10 4.70 8.00
CA ALA A 107 -11.00 3.59 8.31
C ALA A 107 -12.20 3.53 7.34
N ASP A 108 -12.77 4.68 7.00
CA ASP A 108 -13.90 4.79 6.06
C ASP A 108 -13.53 4.31 4.65
N LYS A 109 -12.36 4.70 4.14
CA LYS A 109 -11.88 4.25 2.81
C LYS A 109 -11.65 2.73 2.79
N VAL A 110 -11.12 2.19 3.89
CA VAL A 110 -10.92 0.74 4.03
C VAL A 110 -12.26 0.01 4.01
N GLN A 111 -13.25 0.51 4.74
CA GLN A 111 -14.58 -0.11 4.79
C GLN A 111 -15.31 -0.05 3.44
N GLN A 112 -15.16 1.06 2.70
CA GLN A 112 -15.69 1.17 1.33
C GLN A 112 -15.03 0.16 0.39
N LEU A 113 -13.72 -0.05 0.50
CA LEU A 113 -12.98 -1.00 -0.33
C LEU A 113 -13.23 -2.45 0.09
N ILE A 114 -13.36 -2.72 1.38
CA ILE A 114 -13.39 -4.07 1.94
C ILE A 114 -14.60 -4.17 2.88
N PRO A 115 -15.80 -4.40 2.34
CA PRO A 115 -17.03 -4.41 3.15
C PRO A 115 -17.05 -5.52 4.21
N ASN A 116 -16.30 -6.61 4.01
CA ASN A 116 -16.23 -7.74 4.94
C ASN A 116 -15.02 -7.67 5.89
N PHE A 117 -14.44 -6.49 6.08
CA PHE A 117 -13.24 -6.29 6.89
C PHE A 117 -13.41 -6.85 8.31
N ASN A 118 -12.41 -7.60 8.80
CA ASN A 118 -12.48 -8.19 10.12
C ASN A 118 -12.21 -7.12 11.20
N PRO A 119 -13.16 -6.85 12.13
CA PRO A 119 -13.00 -5.78 13.12
C PRO A 119 -11.87 -6.00 14.14
N ALA A 120 -11.38 -7.24 14.27
CA ALA A 120 -10.22 -7.58 15.10
C ALA A 120 -8.88 -7.28 14.41
N LEU A 121 -8.87 -7.04 13.09
CA LEU A 121 -7.70 -6.57 12.37
C LEU A 121 -7.61 -5.05 12.57
N LYS A 122 -6.74 -4.62 13.50
CA LYS A 122 -6.49 -3.19 13.75
C LYS A 122 -5.34 -2.73 12.88
N ILE A 123 -5.55 -1.69 12.10
CA ILE A 123 -4.53 -1.10 11.24
C ILE A 123 -3.85 0.02 12.01
N PRO A 124 -2.54 -0.09 12.30
CA PRO A 124 -1.82 1.01 12.93
C PRO A 124 -1.76 2.21 11.98
N PRO A 125 -1.83 3.45 12.50
CA PRO A 125 -1.56 4.62 11.68
C PRO A 125 -0.11 4.59 11.18
N ALA A 126 0.11 5.18 10.00
CA ALA A 126 1.47 5.39 9.51
C ALA A 126 2.20 6.39 10.43
N THR A 127 3.50 6.20 10.59
CA THR A 127 4.38 7.07 11.36
C THR A 127 5.55 7.52 10.51
N THR A 128 6.13 8.68 10.82
CA THR A 128 7.32 9.18 10.16
C THR A 128 8.34 9.64 11.19
N GLU A 129 9.62 9.42 10.88
CA GLU A 129 10.73 9.87 11.71
C GLU A 129 11.89 10.39 10.85
N PRO A 130 12.54 11.48 11.23
CA PRO A 130 13.77 11.92 10.57
C PRO A 130 14.90 10.91 10.79
N LEU A 131 15.67 10.65 9.73
CA LEU A 131 16.90 9.86 9.83
C LEU A 131 18.10 10.82 9.88
N GLN A 132 19.00 10.56 10.82
CA GLN A 132 20.27 11.30 10.97
C GLN A 132 21.26 10.97 9.86
#